data_AF-A0A2C9KGZ2-F1
#
_entry.id   AF-A0A2C9KGZ2-F1
#
_cell.length_a   1.000
_cell.length_b   1.000
_cell.length_c   1.000
_cell.angle_alpha   90.00
_cell.angle_beta   90.00
_cell.angle_gamma   90.00
#
_symmetry.space_group_name_H-M   'P 1'
#
loop_
_entity.id
_entity.type
_entity.pdbx_description
1 polymer ?
#
loop_
_entity_poly.entity_id
_entity_poly.type
_entity_poly.pdbx_seq_one_letter_code
_entity_poly.pdbx_strand_id
1 'polypeptide(L)'
;MLLQEFQRMETFLLPHGDRERSSSAETDKLLAHISGQLSFFVRGRLKMIEFFEQLSSLGSLKQWMNFEDLVMILEEIVKDHMKGFHHPLVVSLKTVFCLECESLCHMLNAQIKISSWNFLQATMELYQAHAKLNEWGSKIPIKEVALHIPQVKSTFGRSSSKSSPYPPIYTWMYKLKGHLLSKFGIYFYGVLGKQTIPIELKANLSKAPEDIFNR
;
A
#
# COMPACT_ATOMS: atom_id res chain seq x y z
N MET A 1 2.52 -17.40 -29.30
CA MET A 1 3.72 -18.00 -28.70
C MET A 1 3.42 -18.68 -27.36
N LEU A 2 2.90 -17.98 -26.34
CA LEU A 2 2.57 -18.59 -25.03
C LEU A 2 1.54 -19.73 -25.06
N LEU A 3 0.53 -19.64 -25.92
CA LEU A 3 -0.51 -20.70 -26.05
C LEU A 3 0.05 -22.01 -26.61
N GLN A 4 1.06 -21.92 -27.48
CA GLN A 4 1.64 -23.06 -28.17
C GLN A 4 2.59 -23.84 -27.26
N GLU A 5 3.29 -23.13 -26.37
CA GLU A 5 4.09 -23.73 -25.30
C GLU A 5 3.20 -24.41 -24.25
N PHE A 6 2.01 -23.87 -23.98
CA PHE A 6 1.03 -24.47 -23.07
C PHE A 6 0.49 -25.82 -23.59
N GLN A 7 0.16 -25.88 -24.89
CA GLN A 7 -0.27 -27.13 -25.55
C GLN A 7 0.84 -28.19 -25.65
N ARG A 8 2.10 -27.76 -25.74
CA ARG A 8 3.26 -28.66 -25.79
C ARG A 8 3.55 -29.32 -24.44
N MET A 9 3.27 -28.62 -23.34
CA MET A 9 3.36 -29.19 -21.99
C MET A 9 2.26 -30.22 -21.72
N GLU A 10 1.05 -30.01 -22.25
CA GLU A 10 -0.05 -30.98 -22.15
C GLU A 10 0.26 -32.32 -22.82
N THR A 11 1.08 -32.34 -23.88
CA THR A 11 1.38 -33.57 -24.64
C THR A 11 2.45 -34.45 -23.98
N PHE A 12 3.19 -33.95 -22.98
CA PHE A 12 4.23 -34.71 -22.28
C PHE A 12 3.69 -35.49 -21.06
N LEU A 13 2.45 -35.23 -20.64
CA LEU A 13 1.84 -35.79 -19.44
C LEU A 13 0.94 -36.98 -19.77
N LEU A 14 1.51 -38.15 -20.14
CA LEU A 14 1.06 -39.51 -19.77
C LEU A 14 1.66 -40.58 -20.73
N PRO A 15 1.89 -41.85 -20.29
CA PRO A 15 1.39 -42.47 -19.06
C PRO A 15 2.48 -43.19 -18.22
N HIS A 16 2.64 -42.82 -16.94
CA HIS A 16 3.27 -43.68 -15.93
C HIS A 16 2.35 -43.81 -14.70
N GLY A 17 2.13 -45.06 -14.30
CA GLY A 17 1.68 -45.55 -12.99
C GLY A 17 0.45 -44.91 -12.32
N ASP A 18 -0.61 -45.70 -12.13
CA ASP A 18 -1.82 -45.33 -11.35
C ASP A 18 -1.58 -44.92 -9.88
N ARG A 19 -0.34 -44.99 -9.38
CA ARG A 19 0.06 -44.48 -8.06
C ARG A 19 0.58 -43.03 -8.10
N GLU A 20 1.05 -42.54 -9.24
CA GLU A 20 1.43 -41.13 -9.48
C GLU A 20 0.21 -40.28 -9.85
N ARG A 21 -0.82 -40.88 -10.45
CA ARG A 21 -2.08 -40.20 -10.81
C ARG A 21 -2.82 -39.60 -9.62
N SER A 22 -2.80 -40.22 -8.43
CA SER A 22 -3.45 -39.65 -7.25
C SER A 22 -2.69 -38.45 -6.70
N SER A 23 -1.35 -38.51 -6.67
CA SER A 23 -0.49 -37.39 -6.27
C SER A 23 -0.59 -36.23 -7.26
N SER A 24 -0.63 -36.51 -8.56
CA SER A 24 -0.82 -35.51 -9.62
C SER A 24 -2.18 -34.82 -9.50
N ALA A 25 -3.24 -35.58 -9.24
CA ALA A 25 -4.59 -35.01 -9.11
C ALA A 25 -4.75 -34.11 -7.87
N GLU A 26 -4.05 -34.41 -6.78
CA GLU A 26 -4.01 -33.56 -5.58
C GLU A 26 -3.22 -32.28 -5.83
N THR A 27 -2.08 -32.36 -6.53
CA THR A 27 -1.32 -31.17 -6.92
C THR A 27 -2.09 -30.28 -7.90
N ASP A 28 -2.84 -30.86 -8.83
CA ASP A 28 -3.65 -30.11 -9.80
C ASP A 28 -4.80 -29.37 -9.12
N LYS A 29 -5.46 -30.01 -8.14
CA LYS A 29 -6.49 -29.35 -7.31
C LYS A 29 -5.92 -28.21 -6.48
N LEU A 30 -4.74 -28.40 -5.89
CA LEU A 30 -4.05 -27.37 -5.14
C LEU A 30 -3.66 -26.19 -6.04
N LEU A 31 -3.11 -26.48 -7.22
CA LEU A 31 -2.72 -25.47 -8.21
C LEU A 31 -3.95 -24.67 -8.68
N ALA A 32 -5.05 -25.34 -9.02
CA ALA A 32 -6.30 -24.69 -9.38
C ALA A 32 -6.84 -23.80 -8.25
N HIS A 33 -6.76 -24.27 -7.00
CA HIS A 33 -7.18 -23.51 -5.84
C HIS A 33 -6.32 -22.25 -5.63
N ILE A 34 -4.99 -22.38 -5.65
CA ILE A 34 -4.07 -21.25 -5.50
C ILE A 34 -4.23 -20.25 -6.66
N SER A 35 -4.35 -20.74 -7.89
CA SER A 35 -4.57 -19.91 -9.08
C SER A 35 -5.88 -19.13 -8.98
N GLY A 36 -6.93 -19.77 -8.46
CA GLY A 36 -8.18 -19.10 -8.10
C GLY A 36 -7.96 -17.93 -7.14
N GLN A 37 -7.25 -18.16 -6.03
CA GLN A 37 -6.96 -17.10 -5.04
C GLN A 37 -6.07 -15.99 -5.61
N LEU A 38 -5.08 -16.31 -6.45
CA LEU A 38 -4.24 -15.34 -7.13
C LEU A 38 -5.04 -14.51 -8.14
N SER A 39 -6.04 -15.07 -8.80
CA SER A 39 -6.90 -14.28 -9.69
C SER A 39 -7.73 -13.23 -8.94
N PHE A 40 -8.22 -13.55 -7.73
CA PHE A 40 -8.84 -12.57 -6.84
C PHE A 40 -7.86 -11.47 -6.42
N PHE A 41 -6.60 -11.83 -6.14
CA PHE A 41 -5.54 -10.87 -5.86
C PHE A 41 -5.31 -9.89 -7.00
N VAL A 42 -5.10 -10.41 -8.20
CA VAL A 42 -4.85 -9.60 -9.39
C VAL A 42 -6.02 -8.65 -9.64
N ARG A 43 -7.26 -9.13 -9.48
CA ARG A 43 -8.46 -8.29 -9.61
C ARG A 43 -8.50 -7.15 -8.59
N GLY A 44 -8.18 -7.43 -7.32
CA GLY A 44 -8.09 -6.39 -6.29
C GLY A 44 -6.97 -5.38 -6.58
N ARG A 45 -5.83 -5.84 -7.08
CA ARG A 45 -4.72 -4.97 -7.50
C ARG A 45 -5.10 -4.09 -8.68
N LEU A 46 -5.81 -4.61 -9.68
CA LEU A 46 -6.33 -3.80 -10.80
C LEU A 46 -7.23 -2.67 -10.28
N LYS A 47 -8.12 -2.98 -9.33
CA LYS A 47 -8.97 -1.95 -8.70
C LYS A 47 -8.17 -0.90 -7.93
N MET A 48 -7.12 -1.29 -7.22
CA MET A 48 -6.23 -0.32 -6.58
C MET A 48 -5.47 0.55 -7.59
N ILE A 49 -5.06 0.00 -8.74
CA ILE A 49 -4.42 0.77 -9.81
C ILE A 49 -5.41 1.80 -10.38
N GLU A 50 -6.64 1.38 -10.70
CA GLU A 50 -7.72 2.28 -11.14
C GLU A 50 -7.97 3.40 -10.11
N PHE A 51 -7.98 3.05 -8.82
CA PHE A 51 -8.12 4.01 -7.73
C PHE A 51 -6.98 5.04 -7.70
N PHE A 52 -5.72 4.60 -7.78
CA PHE A 52 -4.57 5.52 -7.79
C PHE A 52 -4.54 6.41 -9.04
N GLU A 53 -5.00 5.91 -10.18
CA GLU A 53 -5.15 6.70 -11.40
C GLU A 53 -6.21 7.80 -11.24
N GLN A 54 -7.37 7.46 -10.67
CA GLN A 54 -8.39 8.45 -10.29
C GLN A 54 -7.85 9.49 -9.30
N LEU A 55 -7.11 9.04 -8.29
CA LEU A 55 -6.49 9.93 -7.31
C LEU A 55 -5.51 10.92 -7.96
N SER A 56 -4.71 10.45 -8.93
CA SER A 56 -3.74 11.26 -9.67
C SER A 56 -4.41 12.28 -10.60
N SER A 57 -5.48 11.89 -11.27
CA SER A 57 -6.23 12.79 -12.16
C SER A 57 -6.92 13.90 -11.37
N LEU A 58 -7.54 13.58 -10.23
CA LEU A 58 -8.13 14.56 -9.31
C LEU A 58 -7.11 15.58 -8.80
N GLY A 59 -5.91 15.12 -8.43
CA GLY A 59 -4.81 15.99 -8.00
C GLY A 59 -4.35 16.97 -9.08
N SER A 60 -4.50 16.61 -10.36
CA SER A 60 -4.10 17.45 -11.49
C SER A 60 -5.15 18.51 -11.85
N LEU A 61 -6.42 18.23 -11.56
CA LEU A 61 -7.55 19.09 -11.94
C LEU A 61 -7.78 20.27 -10.96
N LYS A 62 -7.04 20.37 -9.84
CA LYS A 62 -7.22 21.38 -8.77
C LYS A 62 -8.68 21.55 -8.30
N GLN A 63 -9.51 20.54 -8.52
CA GLN A 63 -10.90 20.55 -8.09
C GLN A 63 -11.00 20.18 -6.61
N TRP A 64 -12.10 20.59 -5.98
CA TRP A 64 -12.42 20.17 -4.62
C TRP A 64 -12.57 18.65 -4.60
N MET A 65 -11.77 18.00 -3.78
CA MET A 65 -11.72 16.55 -3.67
C MET A 65 -12.67 16.09 -2.58
N ASN A 66 -13.65 15.25 -2.95
CA ASN A 66 -14.49 14.58 -1.98
C ASN A 66 -13.74 13.36 -1.44
N PHE A 67 -13.20 13.46 -0.23
CA PHE A 67 -12.39 12.41 0.35
C PHE A 67 -13.25 11.24 0.86
N GLU A 68 -14.51 11.52 1.22
CA GLU A 68 -15.48 10.55 1.67
C GLU A 68 -15.79 9.52 0.58
N ASP A 69 -15.98 9.98 -0.67
CA ASP A 69 -16.22 9.08 -1.81
C ASP A 69 -15.01 8.14 -2.04
N LEU A 70 -13.79 8.65 -1.87
CA LEU A 70 -12.57 7.86 -2.03
C LEU A 70 -12.41 6.81 -0.92
N VAL A 71 -12.79 7.15 0.32
CA VAL A 71 -12.84 6.20 1.42
C VAL A 71 -13.84 5.09 1.11
N MET A 72 -15.04 5.43 0.64
CA MET A 72 -16.05 4.43 0.28
C MET A 72 -15.55 3.46 -0.80
N ILE A 73 -14.89 3.96 -1.84
CA ILE A 73 -14.31 3.12 -2.90
C ILE A 73 -13.26 2.15 -2.32
N LEU A 74 -12.38 2.62 -1.43
CA LEU A 74 -11.38 1.75 -0.79
C LEU A 74 -12.02 0.68 0.10
N GLU A 75 -13.03 1.05 0.89
CA GLU A 75 -13.75 0.10 1.73
C GLU A 75 -14.45 -0.99 0.91
N GLU A 76 -15.02 -0.63 -0.24
CA GLU A 76 -15.60 -1.58 -1.18
C GLU A 76 -14.54 -2.53 -1.75
N ILE A 77 -13.39 -2.00 -2.21
CA ILE A 77 -12.28 -2.81 -2.71
C ILE A 77 -11.83 -3.84 -1.67
N VAL A 78 -11.65 -3.41 -0.42
CA VAL A 78 -11.27 -4.31 0.69
C VAL A 78 -12.36 -5.35 0.93
N LYS A 79 -13.63 -4.94 1.05
CA LYS A 79 -14.74 -5.84 1.33
C LYS A 79 -14.89 -6.95 0.27
N ASP A 80 -14.74 -6.59 -1.00
CA ASP A 80 -14.97 -7.49 -2.12
C ASP A 80 -13.86 -8.50 -2.33
N HIS A 81 -12.61 -8.11 -2.04
CA HIS A 81 -11.46 -8.95 -2.37
C HIS A 81 -10.96 -9.76 -1.18
N MET A 82 -11.16 -9.33 0.07
CA MET A 82 -10.57 -9.99 1.25
C MET A 82 -11.15 -11.37 1.59
N LYS A 83 -12.36 -11.70 1.11
CA LYS A 83 -13.01 -12.99 1.35
C LYS A 83 -12.47 -14.11 0.45
N GLY A 84 -11.66 -13.80 -0.56
CA GLY A 84 -11.10 -14.80 -1.48
C GLY A 84 -9.79 -15.45 -1.02
N PHE A 85 -9.18 -14.95 0.06
CA PHE A 85 -7.81 -15.29 0.45
C PHE A 85 -7.76 -16.06 1.76
N HIS A 86 -7.45 -17.35 1.66
CA HIS A 86 -7.37 -18.23 2.83
C HIS A 86 -6.19 -19.20 2.79
N HIS A 87 -5.56 -19.42 1.63
CA HIS A 87 -4.45 -20.37 1.55
C HIS A 87 -3.19 -19.77 2.21
N PRO A 88 -2.47 -20.52 3.06
CA PRO A 88 -1.28 -20.03 3.76
C PRO A 88 -0.20 -19.46 2.85
N LEU A 89 -0.05 -19.99 1.62
CA LEU A 89 0.92 -19.47 0.65
C LEU A 89 0.56 -18.07 0.10
N VAL A 90 -0.71 -17.69 0.15
CA VAL A 90 -1.22 -16.42 -0.42
C VAL A 90 -1.56 -15.41 0.70
N VAL A 91 -1.55 -15.83 1.97
CA VAL A 91 -1.88 -14.98 3.12
C VAL A 91 -0.93 -13.80 3.28
N SER A 92 0.35 -13.96 2.90
CA SER A 92 1.34 -12.89 2.91
C SER A 92 0.97 -11.79 1.92
N LEU A 93 0.57 -12.16 0.70
CA LEU A 93 0.09 -11.22 -0.32
C LEU A 93 -1.17 -10.50 0.13
N LYS A 94 -2.13 -11.25 0.72
CA LYS A 94 -3.32 -10.67 1.34
C LYS A 94 -2.94 -9.63 2.39
N THR A 95 -2.05 -9.98 3.30
CA THR A 95 -1.64 -9.09 4.41
C THR A 95 -1.03 -7.80 3.88
N VAL A 96 -0.13 -7.89 2.90
CA VAL A 96 0.48 -6.69 2.29
C VAL A 96 -0.57 -5.83 1.59
N PHE A 97 -1.50 -6.44 0.85
CA PHE A 97 -2.60 -5.73 0.20
C PHE A 97 -3.56 -5.07 1.21
N CYS A 98 -3.88 -5.74 2.33
CA CYS A 98 -4.64 -5.14 3.42
C CYS A 98 -3.94 -3.90 3.96
N LEU A 99 -2.65 -4.02 4.27
CA LEU A 99 -1.90 -2.92 4.87
C LEU A 99 -1.82 -1.71 3.95
N GLU A 100 -1.67 -1.93 2.64
CA GLU A 100 -1.73 -0.86 1.65
C GLU A 100 -3.09 -0.14 1.67
N CYS A 101 -4.20 -0.89 1.58
CA CYS A 101 -5.54 -0.32 1.55
C CYS A 101 -5.91 0.37 2.88
N GLU A 102 -5.67 -0.29 4.02
CA GLU A 102 -5.98 0.21 5.35
C GLU A 102 -5.16 1.47 5.67
N SER A 103 -3.85 1.47 5.36
CA SER A 103 -3.01 2.66 5.59
C SER A 103 -3.52 3.85 4.79
N LEU A 104 -3.97 3.63 3.56
CA LEU A 104 -4.51 4.69 2.71
C LEU A 104 -5.86 5.19 3.22
N CYS A 105 -6.75 4.26 3.62
CA CYS A 105 -8.05 4.59 4.20
C CYS A 105 -7.91 5.47 5.45
N HIS A 106 -7.02 5.09 6.38
CA HIS A 106 -6.74 5.90 7.58
C HIS A 106 -6.17 7.29 7.24
N MET A 107 -5.34 7.42 6.20
CA MET A 107 -4.83 8.73 5.76
C MET A 107 -5.93 9.63 5.18
N LEU A 108 -6.85 9.07 4.38
CA LEU A 108 -7.99 9.82 3.84
C LEU A 108 -8.98 10.20 4.94
N ASN A 109 -9.27 9.28 5.88
CA ASN A 109 -10.07 9.59 7.06
C ASN A 109 -9.42 10.68 7.92
N ALA A 110 -8.11 10.61 8.16
CA ALA A 110 -7.38 11.67 8.85
C ALA A 110 -7.56 13.03 8.15
N GLN A 111 -7.45 13.08 6.82
CA GLN A 111 -7.67 14.30 6.04
C GLN A 111 -9.07 14.89 6.26
N ILE A 112 -10.11 14.06 6.28
CA ILE A 112 -11.50 14.46 6.56
C ILE A 112 -11.65 14.98 8.00
N LYS A 113 -11.05 14.30 8.98
CA LYS A 113 -11.13 14.71 10.39
C LYS A 113 -10.35 16.00 10.67
N ILE A 114 -9.23 16.21 9.97
CA ILE A 114 -8.47 17.47 10.02
C ILE A 114 -9.30 18.62 9.44
N SER A 115 -9.92 18.43 8.27
CA SER A 115 -10.73 19.48 7.63
C SER A 115 -11.99 19.84 8.44
N SER A 116 -12.53 18.89 9.20
CA SER A 116 -13.65 19.10 10.13
C SER A 116 -13.24 19.53 11.55
N TRP A 117 -11.96 19.86 11.77
CA TRP A 117 -11.42 20.34 13.05
C TRP A 117 -11.62 19.35 14.22
N ASN A 118 -11.71 18.06 13.93
CA ASN A 118 -11.87 17.01 14.95
C ASN A 118 -10.50 16.48 15.40
N PHE A 119 -9.92 17.14 16.40
CA PHE A 119 -8.58 16.83 16.91
C PHE A 119 -8.40 15.36 17.32
N LEU A 120 -9.29 14.83 18.16
CA LEU A 120 -9.12 13.49 18.74
C LEU A 120 -9.20 12.41 17.66
N GLN A 121 -10.22 12.50 16.79
CA GLN A 121 -10.39 11.52 15.71
C GLN A 121 -9.26 11.62 14.69
N ALA A 122 -8.85 12.84 14.31
CA ALA A 122 -7.69 13.02 13.42
C ALA A 122 -6.41 12.42 14.02
N THR A 123 -6.20 12.55 15.33
CA THR A 123 -5.05 11.95 16.03
C THR A 123 -5.07 10.42 15.94
N MET A 124 -6.23 9.81 16.20
CA MET A 124 -6.39 8.35 16.15
C MET A 124 -6.15 7.80 14.75
N GLU A 125 -6.72 8.44 13.72
CA GLU A 125 -6.52 8.04 12.33
C GLU A 125 -5.06 8.18 11.88
N LEU A 126 -4.38 9.27 12.25
CA LEU A 126 -2.95 9.45 11.94
C LEU A 126 -2.07 8.40 12.62
N TYR A 127 -2.40 8.03 13.85
CA TYR A 127 -1.70 6.97 14.58
C TYR A 127 -1.89 5.61 13.91
N GLN A 128 -3.12 5.26 13.55
CA GLN A 128 -3.44 4.01 12.86
C GLN A 128 -2.75 3.94 11.49
N ALA A 129 -2.80 5.02 10.71
CA ALA A 129 -2.05 5.14 9.45
C ALA A 129 -0.54 4.91 9.66
N HIS A 130 0.05 5.49 10.71
CA HIS A 130 1.47 5.31 11.00
C HIS A 130 1.81 3.86 11.39
N ALA A 131 1.01 3.24 12.25
CA ALA A 131 1.21 1.87 12.71
C ALA A 131 1.15 0.88 11.54
N LYS A 132 0.11 0.98 10.70
CA LYS A 132 -0.10 0.13 9.53
C LYS A 132 0.98 0.32 8.47
N LEU A 133 1.40 1.57 8.22
CA LEU A 133 2.45 1.85 7.25
C LEU A 133 3.81 1.29 7.73
N ASN A 134 4.15 1.40 9.01
CA ASN A 134 5.36 0.79 9.56
C ASN A 134 5.31 -0.75 9.51
N GLU A 135 4.14 -1.34 9.78
CA GLU A 135 3.94 -2.78 9.67
C GLU A 135 4.13 -3.25 8.21
N TRP A 136 3.63 -2.49 7.24
CA TRP A 136 3.89 -2.78 5.83
C TRP A 136 5.38 -2.68 5.52
N GLY A 137 6.05 -1.62 5.99
CA GLY A 137 7.49 -1.43 5.84
C GLY A 137 8.33 -2.61 6.30
N SER A 138 8.00 -3.19 7.45
CA SER A 138 8.72 -4.34 8.00
C SER A 138 8.54 -5.63 7.18
N LYS A 139 7.47 -5.72 6.39
CA LYS A 139 7.18 -6.85 5.50
C LYS A 139 7.76 -6.70 4.10
N ILE A 140 8.35 -5.56 3.75
CA ILE A 140 8.99 -5.33 2.45
C ILE A 140 10.38 -5.98 2.45
N PRO A 141 10.66 -6.97 1.58
CA PRO A 141 11.98 -7.57 1.48
C PRO A 141 12.93 -6.62 0.74
N ILE A 142 13.54 -5.70 1.49
CA ILE A 142 14.37 -4.60 0.98
C ILE A 142 15.48 -5.10 0.02
N LYS A 143 16.07 -6.27 0.30
CA LYS A 143 17.14 -6.87 -0.52
C LYS A 143 16.65 -7.33 -1.89
N GLU A 144 15.44 -7.89 -1.98
CA GLU A 144 14.86 -8.39 -3.23
C GLU A 144 14.30 -7.24 -4.07
N VAL A 145 13.63 -6.29 -3.42
CA VAL A 145 13.07 -5.11 -4.09
C VAL A 145 14.18 -4.24 -4.72
N ALA A 146 15.32 -4.08 -4.06
CA ALA A 146 16.45 -3.32 -4.59
C ALA A 146 17.09 -3.92 -5.86
N LEU A 147 16.92 -5.23 -6.10
CA LEU A 147 17.41 -5.92 -7.30
C LEU A 147 16.50 -5.67 -8.52
N HIS A 148 15.20 -5.47 -8.30
CA HIS A 148 14.21 -5.32 -9.37
C HIS A 148 13.87 -3.85 -9.70
N ILE A 149 14.19 -2.89 -8.82
CA ILE A 149 14.06 -1.46 -9.12
C ILE A 149 15.25 -1.06 -10.02
N PRO A 150 15.02 -0.51 -11.23
CA PRO A 150 16.08 0.00 -12.09
C PRO A 150 16.92 1.05 -11.34
N GLN A 151 18.14 0.66 -10.95
CA GLN A 151 19.12 1.58 -10.40
C GLN A 151 19.57 2.47 -11.56
N VAL A 152 19.03 3.69 -11.66
CA VAL A 152 19.55 4.69 -12.60
C VAL A 152 20.95 5.08 -12.13
N LYS A 153 21.95 4.35 -12.63
CA LYS A 153 23.36 4.69 -12.44
C LYS A 153 23.65 5.92 -13.28
N SER A 154 23.60 7.10 -12.66
CA SER A 154 24.11 8.33 -13.28
C SER A 154 25.61 8.18 -13.54
N THR A 155 26.00 8.15 -14.81
CA THR A 155 27.40 8.05 -15.27
C THR A 155 28.10 9.41 -15.39
N PHE A 156 27.49 10.52 -14.98
CA PHE A 156 28.17 11.83 -15.02
C PHE A 156 27.77 12.71 -13.83
N GLY A 157 28.78 13.03 -13.00
CA GLY A 157 28.85 14.27 -12.21
C GLY A 157 27.79 14.53 -11.12
N ARG A 158 28.23 14.44 -9.86
CA ARG A 158 27.65 15.07 -8.64
C ARG A 158 26.20 14.66 -8.26
N SER A 159 26.11 14.02 -7.10
CA SER A 159 24.91 13.49 -6.41
C SER A 159 24.38 12.16 -6.98
N SER A 160 24.97 11.06 -6.52
CA SER A 160 24.27 9.78 -6.51
C SER A 160 23.09 9.88 -5.54
N SER A 161 21.91 10.25 -6.02
CA SER A 161 20.69 10.08 -5.24
C SER A 161 20.53 8.58 -5.02
N LYS A 162 20.84 8.10 -3.81
CA LYS A 162 20.51 6.73 -3.40
C LYS A 162 19.03 6.56 -3.68
N SER A 163 18.69 5.70 -4.63
CA SER A 163 17.30 5.32 -4.87
C SER A 163 16.74 4.77 -3.55
N SER A 164 15.54 5.22 -3.17
CA SER A 164 14.87 4.70 -1.98
C SER A 164 14.78 3.19 -2.12
N PRO A 165 15.19 2.40 -1.12
CA PRO A 165 15.17 0.95 -1.22
C PRO A 165 13.75 0.39 -1.06
N TYR A 166 12.75 1.27 -0.94
CA TYR A 166 11.34 0.96 -0.84
C TYR A 166 10.60 1.18 -2.17
N PRO A 167 9.49 0.46 -2.40
CA PRO A 167 8.61 0.69 -3.55
C PRO A 167 8.17 2.16 -3.67
N PRO A 168 8.01 2.68 -4.89
CA PRO A 168 7.56 4.06 -5.11
C PRO A 168 6.23 4.38 -4.42
N ILE A 169 5.26 3.45 -4.46
CA ILE A 169 3.95 3.65 -3.82
C ILE A 169 4.06 3.80 -2.30
N TYR A 170 4.88 2.96 -1.68
CA TYR A 170 5.14 3.03 -0.24
C TYR A 170 5.82 4.35 0.14
N THR A 171 6.80 4.77 -0.66
CA THR A 171 7.48 6.05 -0.47
C THR A 171 6.50 7.23 -0.62
N TRP A 172 5.58 7.16 -1.58
CA TRP A 172 4.53 8.16 -1.77
C TRP A 172 3.57 8.22 -0.57
N MET A 173 3.15 7.06 -0.04
CA MET A 173 2.29 7.01 1.15
C MET A 173 2.97 7.59 2.39
N TYR A 174 4.27 7.36 2.58
CA TYR A 174 5.02 8.05 3.63
C TYR A 174 5.04 9.55 3.49
N LYS A 175 5.20 10.06 2.25
CA LYS A 175 5.15 11.50 1.97
C LYS A 175 3.77 12.07 2.27
N LEU A 176 2.70 11.40 1.84
CA LEU A 176 1.32 11.80 2.14
C LEU A 176 1.09 11.88 3.65
N LYS A 177 1.48 10.85 4.42
CA LYS A 177 1.40 10.86 5.89
C LYS A 177 2.16 12.04 6.50
N GLY A 178 3.35 12.33 5.96
CA GLY A 178 4.16 13.48 6.39
C GLY A 178 3.43 14.81 6.17
N HIS A 179 2.85 15.00 4.98
CA HIS A 179 2.06 16.19 4.66
C HIS A 179 0.83 16.34 5.57
N LEU A 180 0.10 15.26 5.83
CA LEU A 180 -1.04 15.27 6.76
C LEU A 180 -0.61 15.62 8.19
N LEU A 181 0.57 15.16 8.62
CA LEU A 181 1.12 15.51 9.93
C LEU A 181 1.50 17.00 10.03
N SER A 182 2.12 17.56 8.98
CA SER A 182 2.36 19.02 8.89
C SER A 182 1.04 19.79 8.99
N LYS A 183 0.03 19.40 8.21
CA LYS A 183 -1.29 20.04 8.20
C LYS A 183 -1.99 19.94 9.56
N PHE A 184 -1.97 18.77 10.19
CA PHE A 184 -2.50 18.55 11.54
C PHE A 184 -1.79 19.44 12.57
N GLY A 185 -0.46 19.53 12.48
CA GLY A 185 0.34 20.40 13.34
C GLY A 185 -0.12 21.86 13.26
N ILE A 186 -0.37 22.38 12.05
CA ILE A 186 -0.87 23.75 11.83
C ILE A 186 -2.26 23.93 12.41
N TYR A 187 -3.20 23.06 12.06
CA TYR A 187 -4.62 23.22 12.43
C TYR A 187 -4.82 23.13 13.94
N PHE A 188 -4.03 22.29 14.60
CA PHE A 188 -4.18 22.01 16.03
C PHE A 188 -3.02 22.53 16.88
N TYR A 189 -2.20 23.44 16.36
CA TYR A 189 -1.04 23.99 17.08
C TYR A 189 -1.41 24.49 18.49
N GLY A 190 -2.51 25.23 18.60
CA GLY A 190 -2.99 25.76 19.89
C GLY A 190 -3.47 24.69 20.88
N VAL A 191 -3.96 23.54 20.38
CA VAL A 191 -4.35 22.40 21.22
C VAL A 191 -3.11 21.63 21.64
N LEU A 192 -2.20 21.37 20.70
CA LEU A 192 -0.94 20.69 20.93
C LEU A 192 -0.07 21.43 21.94
N GLY A 193 0.06 22.75 21.84
CA GLY A 193 0.82 23.55 22.81
C GLY A 193 0.29 23.50 24.24
N LYS A 194 -0.99 23.14 24.43
CA LYS A 194 -1.60 22.96 25.76
C LYS A 194 -1.51 21.53 26.28
N GLN A 195 -1.40 20.55 25.40
CA GLN A 195 -1.50 19.11 25.74
C GLN A 195 -0.17 18.35 25.62
N THR A 196 0.86 18.94 25.01
CA THR A 196 2.17 18.31 24.83
C THR A 196 3.29 19.15 25.44
N ILE A 197 4.35 18.49 25.90
CA ILE A 197 5.54 19.16 26.38
C ILE A 197 6.21 19.84 25.17
N PRO A 198 6.67 21.12 25.26
CA PRO A 198 7.24 21.85 24.13
C PRO A 198 8.38 21.12 23.37
N ILE A 199 9.13 20.26 24.07
CA ILE A 199 10.20 19.42 23.48
C ILE A 199 9.61 18.31 22.62
N GLU A 200 8.54 17.64 23.07
CA GLU A 200 7.85 16.61 22.30
C GLU A 200 7.11 17.23 21.11
N LEU A 201 6.53 18.42 21.30
CA LEU A 201 5.91 19.18 20.22
C LEU A 201 6.94 19.54 19.15
N LYS A 202 8.12 20.06 19.53
CA LYS A 202 9.22 20.31 18.60
C LYS A 202 9.71 19.03 17.92
N ALA A 203 9.85 17.91 18.65
CA ALA A 203 10.27 16.63 18.08
C ALA A 203 9.24 16.01 17.12
N ASN A 204 7.95 16.30 17.32
CA ASN A 204 6.88 15.85 16.44
C ASN A 204 6.72 16.75 15.21
N LEU A 205 6.87 18.07 15.38
CA LEU A 205 6.88 19.04 14.28
C LEU A 205 8.16 18.91 13.43
N SER A 206 9.31 18.58 14.02
CA SER A 206 10.56 18.33 13.27
C SER A 206 10.53 17.05 12.43
N LYS A 207 9.58 16.14 12.68
CA LYS A 207 9.33 14.95 11.85
C LYS A 207 8.38 15.25 10.68
N ALA A 208 7.80 16.44 10.65
CA ALA A 208 6.98 16.89 9.55
C ALA A 208 7.90 17.35 8.40
N PRO A 209 7.75 16.80 7.18
CA PRO A 209 8.70 17.02 6.08
C PRO A 209 8.71 18.46 5.55
N GLU A 210 7.68 19.25 5.86
CA GLU A 210 7.63 20.69 5.61
C GLU A 210 7.49 21.40 6.95
N ASP A 211 8.57 22.05 7.39
CA ASP A 211 8.59 22.95 8.54
C ASP A 211 7.97 24.30 8.12
N ILE A 212 6.63 24.33 8.08
CA ILE A 212 5.86 25.52 7.69
C ILE A 212 5.87 26.56 8.82
N PHE A 213 6.22 26.17 10.06
CA PHE A 213 6.23 27.06 11.21
C PHE A 213 7.45 28.00 11.26
N ASN A 214 8.56 27.62 10.61
CA ASN A 214 9.76 28.44 10.46
C ASN A 214 9.85 29.17 9.11
N ARG A 215 8.72 29.34 8.41
CA ARG A 215 8.61 30.14 7.19
C ARG A 215 7.86 31.43 7.47
#